data_AF-Q5IMD4-F1
#
_entry.id   AF-Q5IMD4-F1
#
_cell.length_a   1.000
_cell.length_b   1.000
_cell.length_c   1.000
_cell.angle_alpha   90.00
_cell.angle_beta   90.00
_cell.angle_gamma   90.00
#
_symmetry.space_group_name_H-M   'P 1'
#
loop_
_entity.id
_entity.type
_entity.pdbx_description
1 polymer ?
#
loop_
_entity_poly.entity_id
_entity_poly.type
_entity_poly.pdbx_seq_one_letter_code
_entity_poly.pdbx_strand_id
1 'polypeptide(L)'
;AGNIGRGFIGKLLADAGIQLTFADVNQVVLDALNARHSYQVHVVGETEQVDTVSGVNAVSSIGDDAVDLIAQVDLVTTAVGPVVLERIAPAIAKGLVKRKEQGNESPLNIIACENMVRGTTQLKGHVMNALPEDAKAWVEEHVGFVDSAVDRIVPPSASATNDPLEVTVETFSEWIVDKTQFKGALPNIPGMELTDNLMAFVERKLFTLNTGHAITA
;
A
#
# COMPACT_ATOMS: atom_id res chain seq x y z
N ALA A 1 1.84 -1.24 -8.40
CA ALA A 1 3.32 -1.26 -8.45
C ALA A 1 3.94 0.02 -9.07
N GLY A 2 3.39 1.22 -8.80
CA GLY A 2 4.00 2.49 -9.23
C GLY A 2 5.18 2.93 -8.34
N ASN A 3 5.70 4.14 -8.57
CA ASN A 3 6.89 4.64 -7.84
C ASN A 3 6.68 4.70 -6.31
N ILE A 4 5.53 5.17 -5.82
CA ILE A 4 5.22 5.15 -4.37
C ILE A 4 5.15 3.72 -3.84
N GLY A 5 4.52 2.81 -4.59
CA GLY A 5 4.46 1.40 -4.23
C GLY A 5 5.85 0.77 -4.12
N ARG A 6 6.75 1.01 -5.07
CA ARG A 6 8.09 0.40 -5.09
C ARG A 6 9.10 1.09 -4.18
N GLY A 7 9.12 2.42 -4.18
CA GLY A 7 10.12 3.23 -3.49
C GLY A 7 9.76 3.56 -2.04
N PHE A 8 8.53 3.29 -1.61
CA PHE A 8 8.09 3.58 -0.25
C PHE A 8 7.40 2.40 0.41
N ILE A 9 6.12 2.16 0.12
CA ILE A 9 5.30 1.22 0.90
C ILE A 9 5.81 -0.21 0.75
N GLY A 10 6.00 -0.68 -0.48
CA GLY A 10 6.55 -2.01 -0.75
C GLY A 10 7.98 -2.18 -0.26
N LYS A 11 8.81 -1.13 -0.33
CA LYS A 11 10.16 -1.16 0.25
C LYS A 11 10.12 -1.43 1.75
N LEU A 12 9.32 -0.68 2.51
CA LEU A 12 9.22 -0.87 3.97
C LEU A 12 8.67 -2.25 4.34
N LEU A 13 7.68 -2.76 3.60
CA LEU A 13 7.15 -4.11 3.81
C LEU A 13 8.22 -5.18 3.56
N ALA A 14 8.93 -5.10 2.44
CA ALA A 14 9.98 -6.05 2.11
C ALA A 14 11.17 -5.97 3.08
N ASP A 15 11.60 -4.76 3.46
CA ASP A 15 12.67 -4.53 4.45
C ASP A 15 12.29 -5.06 5.85
N ALA A 16 10.99 -5.10 6.17
CA ALA A 16 10.46 -5.73 7.39
C ALA A 16 10.45 -7.27 7.33
N GLY A 17 10.87 -7.87 6.21
CA GLY A 17 10.88 -9.32 6.00
C GLY A 17 9.51 -9.90 5.64
N ILE A 18 8.54 -9.07 5.24
CA ILE A 18 7.21 -9.52 4.82
C ILE A 18 7.30 -10.07 3.39
N GLN A 19 6.67 -11.23 3.15
CA GLN A 19 6.52 -11.76 1.79
C GLN A 19 5.59 -10.84 0.99
N LEU A 20 6.15 -10.15 0.00
CA LEU A 20 5.47 -9.08 -0.71
C LEU A 20 5.15 -9.47 -2.16
N THR A 21 3.86 -9.40 -2.49
CA THR A 21 3.36 -9.47 -3.87
C THR A 21 2.79 -8.14 -4.31
N PHE A 22 3.30 -7.60 -5.42
CA PHE A 22 2.70 -6.45 -6.08
C PHE A 22 1.53 -6.85 -6.97
N ALA A 23 0.46 -6.05 -6.99
CA ALA A 23 -0.58 -6.14 -7.99
C ALA A 23 -0.57 -4.89 -8.89
N ASP A 24 -0.62 -5.08 -10.21
CA ASP A 24 -0.68 -4.00 -11.20
C ASP A 24 -1.31 -4.47 -12.53
N VAL A 25 -1.58 -3.54 -13.44
CA VAL A 25 -1.99 -3.83 -14.83
C VAL A 25 -0.85 -3.62 -15.84
N ASN A 26 0.24 -2.97 -15.44
CA ASN A 26 1.39 -2.72 -16.30
C ASN A 26 2.23 -3.98 -16.47
N GLN A 27 2.01 -4.71 -17.58
CA GLN A 27 2.68 -5.98 -17.86
C GLN A 27 4.20 -5.89 -17.84
N VAL A 28 4.80 -4.78 -18.30
CA VAL A 28 6.27 -4.60 -18.29
C VAL A 28 6.80 -4.62 -16.86
N VAL A 29 6.10 -3.99 -15.91
CA VAL A 29 6.47 -3.97 -14.50
C VAL A 29 6.26 -5.34 -13.86
N LEU A 30 5.15 -6.01 -14.18
CA LEU A 30 4.86 -7.36 -13.67
C LEU A 30 5.93 -8.37 -14.11
N ASP A 31 6.22 -8.40 -15.41
CA ASP A 31 7.22 -9.29 -15.99
C ASP A 31 8.60 -9.02 -15.40
N ALA A 32 8.98 -7.74 -15.26
CA ALA A 32 10.26 -7.37 -14.69
C ALA A 32 10.39 -7.77 -13.20
N LEU A 33 9.33 -7.64 -12.41
CA LEU A 33 9.31 -8.06 -11.00
C LEU A 33 9.42 -9.57 -10.88
N ASN A 34 8.68 -10.33 -11.70
CA ASN A 34 8.70 -11.78 -11.67
C ASN A 34 9.97 -12.38 -12.28
N ALA A 35 10.65 -11.68 -13.19
CA ALA A 35 11.91 -12.13 -13.75
C ALA A 35 13.09 -11.95 -12.77
N ARG A 36 13.09 -10.86 -11.98
CA ARG A 36 14.25 -10.47 -11.16
C ARG A 36 14.08 -10.70 -9.67
N HIS A 37 12.83 -10.77 -9.21
CA HIS A 37 12.45 -10.82 -7.80
C HIS A 37 13.11 -9.75 -6.92
N SER A 38 13.58 -8.66 -7.55
CA SER A 38 14.34 -7.59 -6.92
C SER A 38 14.38 -6.35 -7.81
N TYR A 39 14.62 -5.19 -7.21
CA TYR A 39 14.84 -3.91 -7.88
C TYR A 39 15.60 -2.93 -6.98
N GLN A 40 16.13 -1.87 -7.59
CA GLN A 40 16.94 -0.87 -6.91
C GLN A 40 16.10 0.37 -6.54
N VAL A 41 16.35 0.90 -5.34
CA VAL A 41 15.79 2.16 -4.86
C VAL A 41 16.95 3.11 -4.56
N HIS A 42 17.03 4.20 -5.31
CA HIS A 42 17.99 5.27 -5.07
C HIS A 42 17.44 6.18 -3.97
N VAL A 43 17.99 6.09 -2.77
CA VAL A 43 17.64 6.92 -1.63
C VAL A 43 18.59 8.12 -1.61
N VAL A 44 18.05 9.30 -1.90
CA VAL A 44 18.83 10.53 -2.04
C VAL A 44 18.53 11.52 -0.91
N GLY A 45 19.55 12.22 -0.44
CA GLY A 45 19.46 13.21 0.63
C GLY A 45 20.79 13.94 0.77
N GLU A 46 21.37 13.96 1.97
CA GLU A 46 22.75 14.44 2.16
C GLU A 46 23.77 13.56 1.42
N THR A 47 23.45 12.27 1.28
CA THR A 47 24.22 11.29 0.50
C THR A 47 23.30 10.54 -0.44
N GLU A 48 23.88 9.89 -1.45
CA GLU A 48 23.17 8.95 -2.30
C GLU A 48 23.47 7.52 -1.85
N GLN A 49 22.40 6.74 -1.66
CA GLN A 49 22.48 5.32 -1.35
C GLN A 49 21.60 4.54 -2.31
N VAL A 50 22.01 3.33 -2.67
CA VAL A 50 21.25 2.44 -3.53
C VAL A 50 20.88 1.20 -2.73
N ASP A 51 19.62 1.13 -2.34
CA ASP A 51 19.05 -0.01 -1.64
C ASP A 51 18.54 -1.04 -2.63
N THR A 52 18.68 -2.33 -2.31
CA THR A 52 18.07 -3.41 -3.09
C THR A 52 16.89 -3.99 -2.33
N VAL A 53 15.70 -3.87 -2.93
CA VAL A 53 14.51 -4.61 -2.49
C VAL A 53 14.56 -5.98 -3.15
N SER A 54 14.37 -7.06 -2.38
CA SER A 54 14.46 -8.44 -2.88
C SER A 54 13.38 -9.35 -2.30
N GLY A 55 13.17 -10.52 -2.91
CA GLY A 55 12.16 -11.49 -2.46
C GLY A 55 10.73 -11.10 -2.82
N VAL A 56 10.56 -10.25 -3.84
CA VAL A 56 9.25 -9.76 -4.29
C VAL A 56 8.77 -10.51 -5.53
N ASN A 57 7.46 -10.55 -5.72
CA ASN A 57 6.84 -11.03 -6.96
C ASN A 57 5.65 -10.13 -7.33
N ALA A 58 4.97 -10.44 -8.44
CA ALA A 58 3.84 -9.65 -8.89
C ALA A 58 2.75 -10.48 -9.59
N VAL A 59 1.51 -10.01 -9.50
CA VAL A 59 0.34 -10.56 -10.19
C VAL A 59 -0.44 -9.47 -10.91
N SER A 60 -1.28 -9.87 -11.88
CA SER A 60 -2.22 -8.94 -12.50
C SER A 60 -3.31 -8.54 -11.50
N SER A 61 -3.56 -7.24 -11.34
CA SER A 61 -4.62 -6.75 -10.44
C SER A 61 -6.05 -6.98 -10.94
N ILE A 62 -6.20 -7.40 -12.21
CA ILE A 62 -7.48 -7.72 -12.83
C ILE A 62 -7.68 -9.23 -13.04
N GLY A 63 -6.72 -10.05 -12.63
CA GLY A 63 -6.78 -11.51 -12.71
C GLY A 63 -7.22 -12.16 -11.40
N ASP A 64 -7.48 -13.47 -11.45
CA ASP A 64 -7.95 -14.25 -10.29
C ASP A 64 -6.85 -14.45 -9.24
N ASP A 65 -5.56 -14.44 -9.62
CA ASP A 65 -4.44 -14.61 -8.67
C ASP A 65 -4.45 -13.55 -7.55
N ALA A 66 -4.86 -12.31 -7.87
CA ALA A 66 -4.98 -11.25 -6.86
C ALA A 66 -6.10 -11.54 -5.85
N VAL A 67 -7.23 -12.11 -6.32
CA VAL A 67 -8.34 -12.54 -5.46
C VAL A 67 -7.89 -13.66 -4.53
N ASP A 68 -7.11 -14.60 -5.06
CA ASP A 68 -6.59 -15.75 -4.32
C ASP A 68 -5.60 -15.34 -3.23
N LEU A 69 -4.75 -14.35 -3.51
CA LEU A 69 -3.84 -13.78 -2.52
C LEU A 69 -4.57 -13.04 -1.41
N ILE A 70 -5.60 -12.24 -1.73
CA ILE A 70 -6.39 -11.53 -0.70
C ILE A 70 -7.02 -12.50 0.30
N ALA A 71 -7.39 -13.71 -0.14
CA ALA A 71 -7.90 -14.76 0.74
C ALA A 71 -6.85 -15.35 1.70
N GLN A 72 -5.56 -15.08 1.48
CA GLN A 72 -4.45 -15.71 2.21
C GLN A 72 -3.63 -14.73 3.06
N VAL A 73 -3.38 -13.52 2.55
CA VAL A 73 -2.44 -12.55 3.17
C VAL A 73 -2.95 -11.96 4.49
N ASP A 74 -2.04 -11.39 5.29
CA ASP A 74 -2.36 -10.69 6.54
C ASP A 74 -2.56 -9.17 6.35
N LEU A 75 -1.99 -8.62 5.27
CA LEU A 75 -2.01 -7.21 4.94
C LEU A 75 -2.29 -6.96 3.46
N VAL A 76 -3.11 -5.95 3.17
CA VAL A 76 -3.29 -5.41 1.82
C VAL A 76 -3.05 -3.90 1.86
N THR A 77 -2.11 -3.41 1.05
CA THR A 77 -1.81 -1.98 0.97
C THR A 77 -2.03 -1.42 -0.44
N THR A 78 -2.46 -0.16 -0.56
CA THR A 78 -2.67 0.49 -1.88
C THR A 78 -1.86 1.78 -2.00
N ALA A 79 -1.42 2.09 -3.22
CA ALA A 79 -0.83 3.39 -3.59
C ALA A 79 -1.14 3.62 -5.08
N VAL A 80 -2.43 3.79 -5.39
CA VAL A 80 -2.98 3.69 -6.75
C VAL A 80 -3.74 4.94 -7.21
N GLY A 81 -3.99 5.89 -6.31
CA GLY A 81 -4.80 7.08 -6.57
C GLY A 81 -6.32 6.82 -6.56
N PRO A 82 -7.14 7.87 -6.41
CA PRO A 82 -8.57 7.75 -6.12
C PRO A 82 -9.36 6.95 -7.18
N VAL A 83 -9.05 7.16 -8.46
CA VAL A 83 -9.77 6.49 -9.57
C VAL A 83 -9.54 4.97 -9.55
N VAL A 84 -8.31 4.55 -9.27
CA VAL A 84 -7.98 3.12 -9.25
C VAL A 84 -8.41 2.49 -7.93
N LEU A 85 -8.47 3.26 -6.83
CA LEU A 85 -8.94 2.81 -5.52
C LEU A 85 -10.37 2.24 -5.59
N GLU A 86 -11.26 2.92 -6.32
CA GLU A 86 -12.60 2.39 -6.59
C GLU A 86 -12.56 1.15 -7.51
N ARG A 87 -11.71 1.18 -8.55
CA ARG A 87 -11.61 0.11 -9.55
C ARG A 87 -11.17 -1.24 -8.96
N ILE A 88 -10.32 -1.23 -7.94
CA ILE A 88 -9.84 -2.48 -7.29
C ILE A 88 -10.83 -3.04 -6.25
N ALA A 89 -11.84 -2.26 -5.85
CA ALA A 89 -12.77 -2.66 -4.80
C ALA A 89 -13.54 -3.96 -5.10
N PRO A 90 -14.00 -4.24 -6.34
CA PRO A 90 -14.63 -5.52 -6.66
C PRO A 90 -13.71 -6.73 -6.51
N ALA A 91 -12.41 -6.59 -6.83
CA ALA A 91 -11.44 -7.67 -6.64
C ALA A 91 -11.19 -7.93 -5.15
N ILE A 92 -11.09 -6.87 -4.35
CA ILE A 92 -11.00 -6.98 -2.88
C ILE A 92 -12.25 -7.65 -2.32
N ALA A 93 -13.45 -7.21 -2.70
CA ALA A 93 -14.70 -7.81 -2.24
C ALA A 93 -14.78 -9.32 -2.57
N LYS A 94 -14.41 -9.71 -3.80
CA LYS A 94 -14.31 -11.13 -4.18
C LYS A 94 -13.29 -11.89 -3.33
N GLY A 95 -12.13 -11.30 -3.07
CA GLY A 95 -11.10 -11.90 -2.22
C GLY A 95 -11.56 -12.11 -0.78
N LEU A 96 -12.32 -11.15 -0.22
CA LEU A 96 -12.90 -11.26 1.11
C LEU A 96 -13.99 -12.34 1.19
N VAL A 97 -14.83 -12.47 0.17
CA VAL A 97 -15.81 -13.57 0.08
C VAL A 97 -15.09 -14.91 0.03
N LYS A 98 -14.05 -15.04 -0.82
CA LYS A 98 -13.25 -16.25 -0.90
C LYS A 98 -12.54 -16.57 0.42
N ARG A 99 -12.03 -15.55 1.13
CA ARG A 99 -11.44 -15.69 2.47
C ARG A 99 -12.42 -16.29 3.47
N LYS A 100 -13.65 -15.77 3.49
CA LYS A 100 -14.75 -16.27 4.32
C LYS A 100 -15.09 -17.73 3.97
N GLU A 101 -15.24 -18.05 2.69
CA GLU A 101 -15.57 -19.40 2.20
C GLU A 101 -14.47 -20.43 2.54
N GLN A 102 -13.21 -20.00 2.60
CA GLN A 102 -12.09 -20.83 3.02
C GLN A 102 -11.99 -21.02 4.54
N GLY A 103 -12.83 -20.32 5.32
CA GLY A 103 -12.78 -20.36 6.79
C GLY A 103 -11.52 -19.71 7.37
N ASN A 104 -10.86 -18.80 6.63
CA ASN A 104 -9.70 -18.09 7.13
C ASN A 104 -10.14 -16.90 7.99
N GLU A 105 -10.28 -17.15 9.29
CA GLU A 105 -10.68 -16.16 10.30
C GLU A 105 -9.49 -15.35 10.84
N SER A 106 -8.28 -15.55 10.33
CA SER A 106 -7.11 -14.76 10.73
C SER A 106 -7.33 -13.28 10.36
N PRO A 107 -7.12 -12.33 11.29
CA PRO A 107 -7.35 -10.92 11.04
C PRO A 107 -6.62 -10.41 9.79
N LEU A 108 -7.35 -9.74 8.91
CA LEU A 108 -6.79 -9.06 7.75
C LEU A 108 -6.83 -7.55 7.99
N ASN A 109 -5.75 -6.82 7.70
CA ASN A 109 -5.78 -5.36 7.74
C ASN A 109 -5.48 -4.76 6.35
N ILE A 110 -6.35 -3.87 5.91
CA ILE A 110 -6.24 -3.14 4.65
C ILE A 110 -5.82 -1.71 4.97
N ILE A 111 -4.80 -1.19 4.28
CA ILE A 111 -4.24 0.15 4.52
C ILE A 111 -4.04 0.87 3.17
N ALA A 112 -4.92 1.82 2.84
CA ALA A 112 -4.74 2.66 1.67
C ALA A 112 -3.72 3.76 1.97
N CYS A 113 -2.57 3.71 1.31
CA CYS A 113 -1.44 4.63 1.43
C CYS A 113 -1.52 5.68 0.32
N GLU A 114 -2.59 6.46 0.34
CA GLU A 114 -2.94 7.43 -0.70
C GLU A 114 -2.70 8.86 -0.23
N ASN A 115 -2.51 9.79 -1.17
CA ASN A 115 -2.53 11.23 -0.88
C ASN A 115 -3.99 11.73 -0.72
N MET A 116 -4.71 11.13 0.23
CA MET A 116 -6.13 11.36 0.51
C MET A 116 -6.37 11.32 2.02
N VAL A 117 -7.23 12.20 2.52
CA VAL A 117 -7.69 12.11 3.91
C VAL A 117 -8.58 10.88 4.07
N ARG A 118 -8.21 10.00 5.01
CA ARG A 118 -8.93 8.74 5.28
C ARG A 118 -9.20 7.91 4.02
N GLY A 119 -8.16 7.72 3.20
CA GLY A 119 -8.26 6.96 1.95
C GLY A 119 -8.78 5.53 2.15
N THR A 120 -8.43 4.89 3.28
CA THR A 120 -8.87 3.52 3.55
C THR A 120 -10.35 3.46 3.93
N THR A 121 -10.86 4.46 4.66
CA THR A 121 -12.30 4.60 4.90
C THR A 121 -13.07 4.78 3.59
N GLN A 122 -12.51 5.54 2.62
CA GLN A 122 -13.12 5.67 1.29
C GLN A 122 -13.11 4.32 0.53
N LEU A 123 -11.97 3.62 0.54
CA LEU A 123 -11.85 2.26 -0.01
C LEU A 123 -12.86 1.30 0.63
N LYS A 124 -13.06 1.35 1.95
CA LYS A 124 -14.08 0.56 2.67
C LYS A 124 -15.46 0.79 2.06
N GLY A 125 -15.83 2.04 1.79
CA GLY A 125 -17.10 2.36 1.13
C GLY A 125 -17.25 1.68 -0.24
N HIS A 126 -16.24 1.76 -1.09
CA HIS A 126 -16.25 1.09 -2.40
C HIS A 126 -16.32 -0.44 -2.27
N VAL A 127 -15.57 -1.03 -1.33
CA VAL A 127 -15.59 -2.48 -1.08
C VAL A 127 -16.95 -2.94 -0.58
N MET A 128 -17.55 -2.22 0.37
CA MET A 128 -18.89 -2.55 0.90
C MET A 128 -19.99 -2.46 -0.14
N ASN A 129 -19.86 -1.57 -1.14
CA ASN A 129 -20.78 -1.48 -2.27
C ASN A 129 -20.67 -2.68 -3.23
N ALA A 130 -19.48 -3.27 -3.33
CA ALA A 130 -19.21 -4.45 -4.16
C ALA A 130 -19.40 -5.78 -3.41
N LEU A 131 -19.58 -5.75 -2.10
CA LEU A 131 -19.66 -6.93 -1.25
C LEU A 131 -21.10 -7.47 -1.17
N PRO A 132 -21.32 -8.79 -1.28
CA PRO A 132 -22.59 -9.42 -0.96
C PRO A 132 -23.05 -9.12 0.46
N GLU A 133 -24.36 -8.96 0.67
CA GLU A 133 -24.93 -8.57 1.97
C GLU A 133 -24.60 -9.56 3.09
N ASP A 134 -24.59 -10.86 2.78
CA ASP A 134 -24.31 -11.95 3.73
C ASP A 134 -22.83 -12.04 4.13
N ALA A 135 -21.92 -11.32 3.46
CA ALA A 135 -20.50 -11.26 3.80
C ALA A 135 -20.15 -10.03 4.66
N LYS A 136 -21.01 -9.00 4.72
CA LYS A 136 -20.71 -7.74 5.41
C LYS A 136 -20.39 -7.91 6.89
N ALA A 137 -21.23 -8.63 7.63
CA ALA A 137 -21.03 -8.86 9.06
C ALA A 137 -19.69 -9.57 9.34
N TRP A 138 -19.35 -10.57 8.52
CA TRP A 138 -18.08 -11.28 8.65
C TRP A 138 -16.88 -10.36 8.37
N VAL A 139 -16.97 -9.51 7.34
CA VAL A 139 -15.92 -8.53 7.02
C VAL A 139 -15.75 -7.50 8.13
N GLU A 140 -16.84 -7.00 8.72
CA GLU A 140 -16.76 -6.04 9.85
C GLU A 140 -16.07 -6.64 11.09
N GLU A 141 -16.24 -7.94 11.31
CA GLU A 141 -15.61 -8.65 12.42
C GLU A 141 -14.12 -8.90 12.17
N HIS A 142 -13.75 -9.41 10.99
CA HIS A 142 -12.42 -9.97 10.71
C HIS A 142 -11.46 -9.03 9.97
N VAL A 143 -11.96 -7.94 9.35
CA VAL A 143 -11.16 -7.06 8.49
C VAL A 143 -11.05 -5.66 9.08
N GLY A 144 -9.81 -5.22 9.32
CA GLY A 144 -9.49 -3.83 9.68
C GLY A 144 -9.32 -2.98 8.42
N PHE A 145 -10.03 -1.85 8.35
CA PHE A 145 -9.79 -0.82 7.33
C PHE A 145 -9.10 0.36 8.01
N VAL A 146 -7.77 0.38 7.93
CA VAL A 146 -6.90 1.26 8.70
C VAL A 146 -6.50 2.46 7.86
N ASP A 147 -6.95 3.65 8.23
CA ASP A 147 -6.55 4.91 7.64
C ASP A 147 -5.05 5.17 7.91
N SER A 148 -4.42 5.85 6.95
CA SER A 148 -3.01 6.23 7.04
C SER A 148 -2.76 7.67 6.61
N ALA A 149 -1.63 8.21 7.06
CA ALA A 149 -1.01 9.41 6.54
C ALA A 149 0.40 9.01 6.06
N VAL A 150 0.68 9.30 4.80
CA VAL A 150 1.94 8.94 4.15
C VAL A 150 2.60 10.17 3.56
N ASP A 151 3.91 10.28 3.76
CA ASP A 151 4.71 11.36 3.20
C ASP A 151 6.08 10.85 2.77
N ARG A 152 6.35 10.99 1.48
CA ARG A 152 7.66 10.77 0.87
C ARG A 152 7.64 11.41 -0.51
N ILE A 153 8.59 12.28 -0.79
CA ILE A 153 8.80 12.85 -2.12
C ILE A 153 9.41 11.77 -3.02
N VAL A 154 8.70 11.46 -4.08
CA VAL A 154 9.11 10.51 -5.12
C VAL A 154 9.00 11.21 -6.46
N PRO A 155 10.10 11.81 -6.96
CA PRO A 155 10.07 12.54 -8.22
C PRO A 155 9.70 11.61 -9.40
N PRO A 156 9.21 12.17 -10.53
CA PRO A 156 9.06 11.42 -11.77
C PRO A 156 10.38 10.74 -12.11
N SER A 157 10.34 9.47 -12.52
CA SER A 157 11.56 8.73 -12.81
C SER A 157 12.27 9.36 -14.01
N ALA A 158 13.39 10.04 -13.77
CA ALA A 158 14.43 10.19 -14.76
C ALA A 158 15.30 8.94 -14.66
N SER A 159 14.78 7.78 -15.07
CA SER A 159 15.58 6.55 -15.05
C SER A 159 16.80 6.79 -15.95
N ALA A 160 17.98 6.94 -15.33
CA ALA A 160 19.22 7.11 -16.06
C ALA A 160 19.59 5.83 -16.84
N THR A 161 18.97 4.71 -16.48
CA THR A 161 19.31 3.33 -16.87
C THR A 161 18.27 2.68 -17.79
N ASN A 162 17.12 3.32 -18.05
CA ASN A 162 15.93 2.75 -18.70
C ASN A 162 15.32 1.54 -17.97
N ASP A 163 15.67 1.31 -16.70
CA ASP A 163 15.09 0.22 -15.90
C ASP A 163 13.64 0.56 -15.47
N PRO A 164 12.64 -0.27 -15.82
CA PRO A 164 11.24 -0.02 -15.49
C PRO A 164 10.90 -0.16 -13.99
N LEU A 165 11.79 -0.74 -13.18
CA LEU A 165 11.57 -0.94 -11.74
C LEU A 165 12.34 0.03 -10.86
N GLU A 166 13.43 0.60 -11.36
CA GLU A 166 14.23 1.58 -10.61
C GLU A 166 13.36 2.77 -10.19
N VAL A 167 13.61 3.28 -9.00
CA VAL A 167 12.92 4.44 -8.44
C VAL A 167 13.86 5.23 -7.55
N THR A 168 13.79 6.55 -7.67
CA THR A 168 14.51 7.49 -6.79
C THR A 168 13.53 8.07 -5.78
N VAL A 169 13.92 8.09 -4.50
CA VAL A 169 13.14 8.63 -3.40
C VAL A 169 14.03 9.46 -2.50
N GLU A 170 13.44 10.44 -1.81
CA GLU A 170 14.18 11.11 -0.75
C GLU A 170 14.43 10.19 0.47
N THR A 171 15.43 10.53 1.28
CA THR A 171 15.76 9.81 2.52
C THR A 171 14.61 9.85 3.52
N PHE A 172 13.95 11.01 3.65
CA PHE A 172 12.83 11.17 4.55
C PHE A 172 11.64 10.29 4.13
N SER A 173 10.94 9.75 5.12
CA SER A 173 9.63 9.15 4.92
C SER A 173 8.86 9.10 6.23
N GLU A 174 7.56 9.25 6.12
CA GLU A 174 6.64 9.15 7.25
C GLU A 174 5.44 8.28 6.84
N TRP A 175 5.21 7.18 7.56
CA TRP A 175 4.03 6.34 7.38
C TRP A 175 3.37 6.15 8.75
N ILE A 176 2.24 6.83 8.94
CA ILE A 176 1.50 6.83 10.20
C ILE A 176 0.15 6.19 9.99
N VAL A 177 -0.27 5.28 10.88
CA VAL A 177 -1.52 4.52 10.78
C VAL A 177 -2.35 4.64 12.04
N ASP A 178 -3.69 4.66 11.88
CA ASP A 178 -4.62 4.71 13.02
C ASP A 178 -4.68 3.35 13.73
N LYS A 179 -4.06 3.26 14.91
CA LYS A 179 -3.91 2.01 15.64
C LYS A 179 -5.27 1.46 16.14
N THR A 180 -6.27 2.33 16.27
CA THR A 180 -7.60 1.97 16.80
C THR A 180 -8.44 1.17 15.80
N GLN A 181 -8.05 1.18 14.52
CA GLN A 181 -8.78 0.55 13.42
C GLN A 181 -8.26 -0.85 13.06
N PHE A 182 -7.14 -1.27 13.66
CA PHE A 182 -6.58 -2.61 13.44
C PHE A 182 -7.45 -3.70 14.06
N LYS A 183 -7.42 -4.87 13.41
CA LYS A 183 -7.92 -6.14 13.95
C LYS A 183 -6.74 -7.04 14.29
N GLY A 184 -6.79 -7.68 15.46
CA GLY A 184 -5.76 -8.62 15.91
C GLY A 184 -4.51 -7.95 16.47
N ALA A 185 -3.40 -8.68 16.43
CA ALA A 185 -2.10 -8.17 16.88
C ALA A 185 -1.59 -7.08 15.92
N LEU A 186 -1.01 -6.02 16.49
CA LEU A 186 -0.44 -4.93 15.70
C LEU A 186 0.87 -5.40 15.03
N PRO A 187 1.05 -5.18 13.71
CA PRO A 187 2.26 -5.59 13.02
C PRO A 187 3.44 -4.68 13.42
N ASN A 188 4.63 -5.27 13.49
CA ASN A 188 5.87 -4.54 13.75
C ASN A 188 6.61 -4.29 12.43
N ILE A 189 6.34 -3.15 11.79
CA ILE A 189 6.96 -2.76 10.51
C ILE A 189 7.85 -1.54 10.77
N PRO A 190 9.19 -1.67 10.69
CA PRO A 190 10.09 -0.52 10.81
C PRO A 190 9.72 0.58 9.80
N GLY A 191 9.63 1.82 10.29
CA GLY A 191 9.19 2.97 9.49
C GLY A 191 7.67 3.17 9.41
N MET A 192 6.87 2.27 9.99
CA MET A 192 5.43 2.48 10.20
C MET A 192 5.16 2.84 11.67
N GLU A 193 4.56 3.99 11.91
CA GLU A 193 4.22 4.48 13.24
C GLU A 193 2.71 4.36 13.52
N LEU A 194 2.37 3.97 14.74
CA LEU A 194 0.98 3.76 15.16
C LEU A 194 0.52 4.91 16.07
N THR A 195 -0.67 5.44 15.82
CA THR A 195 -1.21 6.57 16.59
C THR A 195 -2.70 6.40 16.92
N ASP A 196 -3.15 7.04 18.00
CA ASP A 196 -4.58 7.19 18.34
C ASP A 196 -5.20 8.47 17.77
N ASN A 197 -4.40 9.34 17.16
CA ASN A 197 -4.85 10.65 16.67
C ASN A 197 -4.27 10.95 15.29
N LEU A 198 -4.62 10.12 14.30
CA LEU A 198 -4.13 10.26 12.93
C LEU A 198 -4.41 11.65 12.32
N MET A 199 -5.56 12.25 12.66
CA MET A 199 -5.96 13.56 12.11
C MET A 199 -4.96 14.68 12.42
N ALA A 200 -4.32 14.66 13.60
CA ALA A 200 -3.31 15.65 13.94
C ALA A 200 -2.09 15.58 12.99
N PHE A 201 -1.72 14.38 12.54
CA PHE A 201 -0.61 14.18 11.61
C PHE A 201 -0.98 14.57 10.17
N VAL A 202 -2.21 14.25 9.75
CA VAL A 202 -2.76 14.70 8.47
C VAL A 202 -2.75 16.22 8.38
N GLU A 203 -3.24 16.91 9.41
CA GLU A 203 -3.26 18.38 9.48
C GLU A 203 -1.84 18.97 9.53
N ARG A 204 -0.94 18.38 10.32
CA ARG A 204 0.47 18.79 10.37
C ARG A 204 1.10 18.75 8.98
N LYS A 205 0.96 17.64 8.26
CA LYS A 205 1.51 17.46 6.91
C LYS A 205 0.92 18.47 5.93
N LEU A 206 -0.40 18.69 6.00
CA LEU A 206 -1.09 19.64 5.13
C LEU A 206 -0.64 21.08 5.37
N PHE A 207 -0.50 21.52 6.63
CA PHE A 207 -0.19 22.90 7.00
C PHE A 207 1.30 23.24 7.10
N THR A 208 2.18 22.25 7.03
CA THR A 208 3.64 22.46 7.03
C THR A 208 4.24 22.12 5.68
N LEU A 209 4.31 20.84 5.33
CA LEU A 209 4.96 20.36 4.11
C LEU A 209 4.23 20.82 2.85
N ASN A 210 2.93 20.51 2.73
CA ASN A 210 2.18 20.86 1.51
C ASN A 210 2.10 22.39 1.32
N THR A 211 1.86 23.14 2.40
CA THR A 211 1.87 24.61 2.38
C THR A 211 3.24 25.17 1.98
N GLY A 212 4.33 24.66 2.56
CA GLY A 212 5.68 25.10 2.23
C GLY A 212 6.07 24.83 0.78
N HIS A 213 5.77 23.62 0.28
CA HIS A 213 5.98 23.28 -1.12
C HIS A 213 5.19 24.19 -2.07
N ALA A 214 3.91 24.44 -1.78
CA ALA A 214 3.07 25.29 -2.63
C ALA A 214 3.53 26.75 -2.66
N ILE A 215 4.10 27.27 -1.56
CA ILE A 215 4.65 28.64 -1.51
C ILE A 215 5.98 28.74 -2.28
N THR A 216 6.76 27.66 -2.29
CA THR A 216 8.10 27.63 -2.89
C THR A 216 8.08 27.43 -4.41
N ALA A 217 7.08 26.69 -4.93
CA ALA A 217 6.93 26.36 -6.36
C ALA A 217 6.54 27.57 -7.23
#